data_AF-A0A8S9DPZ1-F1
#
_entry.id   AF-A0A8S9DPZ1-F1
#
_cell.length_a   1.000
_cell.length_b   1.000
_cell.length_c   1.000
_cell.angle_alpha   90.00
_cell.angle_beta   90.00
_cell.angle_gamma   90.00
#
_symmetry.space_group_name_H-M   'P 1'
#
loop_
_entity.id
_entity.type
_entity.pdbx_description
1 polymer ?
#
loop_
_entity_poly.entity_id
_entity_poly.type
_entity_poly.pdbx_seq_one_letter_code
_entity_poly.pdbx_strand_id
1 'polypeptide(L)'
;MGVPENIENCIERRYFSTIHYLALVCSDETLSNRLQQRPEWRGSNEPNYIEEHICFNRWFKAYDNQPVIELIDTSETSIDETSQKICLWIDKNIKLSGY
;
A
#
# COMPACT_ATOMS: atom_id res chain seq x y z
N MET A 1 0.42 -1.99 11.26
CA MET A 1 -0.03 -2.18 9.86
C MET A 1 -1.08 -1.13 9.53
N GLY A 2 -1.05 -0.53 8.33
CA GLY A 2 -1.99 0.53 7.94
C GLY A 2 -3.20 -0.05 7.22
N VAL A 3 -4.38 0.00 7.84
CA VAL A 3 -5.66 -0.47 7.28
C VAL A 3 -6.72 0.63 7.42
N PRO A 4 -7.77 0.66 6.57
CA PRO A 4 -8.78 1.72 6.63
C PRO A 4 -9.43 1.91 8.00
N GLU A 5 -9.65 0.82 8.73
CA GLU A 5 -10.29 0.83 10.05
C GLU A 5 -9.49 1.64 11.09
N ASN A 6 -8.18 1.82 10.87
CA ASN A 6 -7.34 2.67 11.73
C ASN A 6 -7.69 4.15 11.62
N ILE A 7 -8.34 4.58 10.53
CA ILE A 7 -8.67 5.98 10.25
C ILE A 7 -10.18 6.21 10.23
N GLU A 8 -10.96 5.30 9.64
CA GLU A 8 -12.41 5.47 9.53
C GLU A 8 -13.12 5.48 10.90
N ASN A 9 -12.53 4.84 11.92
CA ASN A 9 -13.06 4.85 13.28
C ASN A 9 -12.61 6.07 14.12
N CYS A 10 -11.71 6.91 13.61
CA CYS A 10 -11.23 8.08 14.33
C CYS A 10 -12.25 9.22 14.27
N ILE A 11 -12.41 9.95 15.38
CA ILE A 11 -13.29 11.13 15.43
C ILE A 11 -12.79 12.21 14.46
N GLU A 12 -11.47 12.32 14.31
CA GLU A 12 -10.78 13.27 13.44
C GLU A 12 -11.03 13.01 11.96
N ARG A 13 -11.55 11.84 11.58
CA ARG A 13 -11.99 11.51 10.20
C ARG A 13 -12.95 12.57 9.64
N ARG A 14 -13.72 13.22 10.50
CA ARG A 14 -14.66 14.29 10.16
C ARG A 14 -14.02 15.55 9.56
N TYR A 15 -12.72 15.76 9.78
CA TYR A 15 -11.99 16.91 9.23
C TYR A 15 -11.54 16.69 7.77
N PHE A 16 -11.64 15.45 7.28
CA PHE A 16 -11.30 15.10 5.90
C PHE A 16 -12.60 14.85 5.12
N SER A 17 -12.69 15.36 3.90
CA SER A 17 -13.83 15.09 3.02
C SER A 17 -13.80 13.63 2.55
N THR A 18 -12.87 13.33 1.64
CA THR A 18 -12.67 12.01 1.05
C THR A 18 -11.28 11.49 1.41
N ILE A 19 -11.20 10.23 1.81
CA ILE A 19 -9.95 9.51 2.00
C ILE A 19 -9.89 8.41 0.94
N HIS A 20 -8.80 8.39 0.19
CA HIS A 20 -8.55 7.39 -0.84
C HIS A 20 -7.48 6.42 -0.32
N TYR A 21 -7.75 5.12 -0.43
CA TYR A 21 -6.83 4.08 0.01
C TYR A 21 -6.17 3.43 -1.20
N LEU A 22 -4.84 3.42 -1.21
CA LEU A 22 -4.02 2.77 -2.20
C LEU A 22 -3.03 1.84 -1.50
N ALA A 23 -2.99 0.58 -1.94
CA ALA A 23 -1.98 -0.38 -1.51
C ALA A 23 -1.08 -0.76 -2.68
N LEU A 24 0.23 -0.72 -2.44
CA LEU A 24 1.23 -1.25 -3.36
C LEU A 24 1.48 -2.71 -2.98
N VAL A 25 1.04 -3.62 -3.86
CA VAL A 25 1.17 -5.07 -3.66
C VAL A 25 2.23 -5.62 -4.60
N CYS A 26 2.75 -6.81 -4.30
CA CYS A 26 3.61 -7.55 -5.21
C CYS A 26 3.48 -9.06 -4.98
N SER A 27 4.13 -9.90 -5.79
CA SER A 27 4.23 -11.33 -5.55
C SER A 27 5.00 -11.59 -4.24
N ASP A 28 4.71 -12.73 -3.61
CA ASP A 28 5.35 -13.08 -2.34
C ASP A 28 6.86 -13.27 -2.51
N GLU A 29 7.29 -13.80 -3.66
CA GLU A 29 8.69 -13.93 -4.03
C GLU A 29 9.38 -12.57 -4.15
N THR A 30 8.77 -11.64 -4.90
CA THR A 30 9.31 -10.28 -5.06
C THR A 30 9.38 -9.55 -3.72
N LEU A 31 8.37 -9.72 -2.85
CA LEU A 31 8.36 -9.12 -1.52
C LEU A 31 9.48 -9.66 -0.65
N SER A 32 9.61 -10.99 -0.56
CA SER A 32 10.67 -11.65 0.21
C SER A 32 12.06 -11.19 -0.25
N ASN A 33 12.32 -11.24 -1.56
CA ASN A 33 13.59 -10.83 -2.14
C ASN A 33 13.92 -9.36 -1.81
N ARG A 34 12.94 -8.46 -1.94
CA ARG A 34 13.11 -7.03 -1.61
C ARG A 34 13.36 -6.80 -0.12
N LEU A 35 12.72 -7.56 0.76
CA LEU A 35 12.90 -7.44 2.22
C LEU A 35 14.28 -7.93 2.67
N GLN A 36 14.77 -9.02 2.08
CA GLN A 36 16.10 -9.57 2.35
C GLN A 36 17.23 -8.66 1.87
N GLN A 37 17.03 -7.92 0.77
CA GLN A 37 18.00 -6.98 0.21
C GLN A 37 18.11 -5.66 0.99
N ARG A 38 17.22 -5.42 1.97
CA ARG A 38 17.27 -4.19 2.77
C ARG A 38 18.46 -4.22 3.73
N PRO A 39 19.05 -3.06 4.06
CA PRO A 39 20.16 -2.98 5.00
C PRO A 39 19.83 -3.62 6.36
N GLU A 40 20.80 -4.34 6.94
CA GLU A 40 20.61 -5.15 8.16
C GLU A 40 20.05 -4.36 9.35
N TRP A 41 20.40 -3.08 9.49
CA TRP A 41 19.90 -2.24 10.59
C TRP A 41 18.38 -2.06 10.60
N ARG A 42 17.68 -2.40 9.51
CA ARG A 42 16.22 -2.42 9.44
C ARG A 42 15.57 -3.66 10.06
N GLY A 43 16.33 -4.72 10.33
CA GLY A 43 15.81 -6.00 10.85
C GLY A 43 14.82 -6.71 9.91
N SER A 44 14.70 -6.27 8.66
CA SER A 44 13.66 -6.74 7.75
C SER A 44 13.96 -8.06 7.05
N ASN A 45 15.16 -8.61 7.27
CA ASN A 45 15.58 -9.92 6.77
C ASN A 45 15.21 -11.06 7.74
N GLU A 46 14.66 -10.75 8.92
CA GLU A 46 14.20 -11.76 9.87
C GLU A 46 13.04 -12.58 9.27
N PRO A 47 13.07 -13.93 9.35
CA PRO A 47 12.04 -14.78 8.74
C PRO A 47 10.61 -14.44 9.17
N ASN A 48 10.40 -14.18 10.46
CA ASN A 48 9.08 -13.81 11.00
C ASN A 48 8.59 -12.47 10.41
N TYR A 49 9.49 -11.51 10.26
CA TYR A 49 9.17 -10.21 9.66
C TYR A 49 8.73 -10.37 8.19
N ILE A 50 9.44 -11.20 7.43
CA ILE A 50 9.08 -11.49 6.03
C ILE A 50 7.72 -12.19 5.95
N GLU A 51 7.47 -13.18 6.80
CA GLU A 51 6.21 -13.92 6.83
C GLU A 51 5.02 -13.01 7.17
N GLU A 52 5.14 -12.16 8.19
CA GLU A 52 4.12 -11.17 8.55
C GLU A 52 3.80 -10.23 7.39
N HIS A 53 4.83 -9.76 6.68
CA HIS A 53 4.67 -8.89 5.53
C HIS A 53 4.01 -9.59 4.34
N ILE A 54 4.33 -10.87 4.09
CA ILE A 54 3.66 -11.68 3.07
C ILE A 54 2.19 -11.87 3.42
N CYS A 55 1.88 -12.23 4.67
CA CYS A 55 0.50 -12.36 5.14
C CYS A 55 -0.29 -11.07 4.95
N PHE A 56 0.33 -9.92 5.25
CA PHE A 56 -0.31 -8.62 5.07
C PHE A 56 -0.50 -8.23 3.59
N ASN A 57 0.46 -8.54 2.73
CA ASN A 57 0.33 -8.36 1.28
C ASN A 57 -0.81 -9.21 0.69
N ARG A 58 -0.94 -10.46 1.14
CA ARG A 58 -2.06 -11.33 0.76
C ARG A 58 -3.39 -10.81 1.27
N TRP A 59 -3.42 -10.27 2.48
CA TRP A 59 -4.62 -9.64 3.05
C TRP A 59 -5.12 -8.48 2.16
N PHE A 60 -4.24 -7.59 1.68
CA PHE A 60 -4.64 -6.53 0.74
C PHE A 60 -5.22 -7.09 -0.56
N LYS A 61 -4.64 -8.15 -1.12
CA LYS A 61 -5.14 -8.78 -2.35
C LYS A 61 -6.50 -9.44 -2.17
N ALA A 62 -6.81 -9.93 -0.97
CA ALA A 62 -8.07 -10.58 -0.63
C ALA A 62 -9.09 -9.62 -0.01
N TYR A 63 -8.75 -8.34 0.16
CA TYR A 63 -9.62 -7.35 0.77
C TYR A 63 -10.77 -6.99 -0.17
N ASP A 64 -12.00 -7.25 0.29
CA ASP A 64 -13.25 -7.01 -0.45
C ASP A 64 -14.28 -6.21 0.38
N ASN A 65 -13.78 -5.41 1.33
CA ASN A 65 -14.63 -4.62 2.23
C ASN A 65 -14.68 -3.13 1.83
N GLN A 66 -15.50 -2.38 2.56
CA GLN A 66 -15.58 -0.92 2.45
C GLN A 66 -14.82 -0.24 3.59
N PRO A 67 -14.05 0.83 3.31
CA PRO A 67 -13.86 1.49 2.01
C PRO A 67 -12.96 0.67 1.07
N VAL A 68 -13.18 0.80 -0.25
CA VAL A 68 -12.38 0.12 -1.28
C VAL A 68 -10.93 0.58 -1.22
N ILE A 69 -10.01 -0.39 -1.27
CA ILE A 69 -8.58 -0.16 -1.41
C ILE A 69 -8.19 -0.44 -2.85
N GLU A 70 -7.69 0.58 -3.57
CA GLU A 70 -7.16 0.37 -4.91
C GLU A 70 -5.78 -0.31 -4.80
N LEU A 71 -5.52 -1.28 -5.69
CA LEU A 71 -4.30 -2.06 -5.67
C LEU A 71 -3.46 -1.72 -6.90
N ILE A 72 -2.18 -1.41 -6.68
CA ILE A 72 -1.17 -1.34 -7.75
C ILE A 72 -0.18 -2.47 -7.55
N ASP A 73 -0.08 -3.35 -8.55
CA ASP A 73 0.91 -4.41 -8.57
C ASP A 73 2.28 -3.88 -9.02
N THR A 74 3.26 -4.06 -8.14
CA THR A 74 4.65 -3.64 -8.27
C THR A 74 5.62 -4.80 -8.54
N SER A 75 5.11 -5.99 -8.88
CA SER A 75 5.92 -7.21 -9.03
C SER A 75 6.92 -7.11 -10.19
N GLU A 76 6.45 -6.63 -11.33
CA GLU A 76 7.21 -6.58 -12.60
C GLU A 76 7.41 -5.16 -13.11
N THR A 77 6.91 -4.15 -12.39
CA THR A 77 7.05 -2.75 -12.79
C THR A 77 8.33 -2.13 -12.24
N SER A 78 8.92 -1.27 -13.07
CA SER A 78 10.04 -0.42 -12.65
C SER A 78 9.58 0.64 -11.64
N ILE A 79 10.55 1.27 -10.97
CA ILE A 79 10.31 2.37 -10.04
C ILE A 79 9.66 3.56 -10.77
N ASP A 80 10.13 3.88 -11.98
CA ASP A 80 9.61 5.01 -12.76
C ASP A 80 8.16 4.78 -13.19
N GLU A 81 7.84 3.59 -13.69
CA GLU A 81 6.46 3.22 -14.06
C GLU A 81 5.54 3.20 -12.84
N THR A 82 6.00 2.66 -11.71
CA THR A 82 5.24 2.64 -10.47
C THR A 82 4.94 4.06 -10.01
N SER A 83 5.94 4.94 -10.05
CA SER A 83 5.79 6.35 -9.68
C SER A 83 4.79 7.07 -10.59
N GLN A 84 4.85 6.84 -11.90
CA GLN A 84 3.89 7.39 -12.86
C GLN A 84 2.47 6.89 -12.59
N LYS A 85 2.27 5.59 -12.32
CA LYS A 85 0.96 5.03 -11.96
C LYS A 85 0.39 5.69 -10.70
N ILE A 86 1.24 5.93 -9.70
CA ILE A 86 0.84 6.60 -8.46
C ILE A 86 0.48 8.07 -8.74
N CYS A 87 1.27 8.80 -9.53
CA CYS A 87 0.94 10.19 -9.90
C CYS A 87 -0.41 10.26 -10.62
N LEU A 88 -0.64 9.41 -11.60
CA LEU A 88 -1.93 9.33 -12.31
C LEU A 88 -3.09 8.98 -11.37
N TRP A 89 -2.85 8.08 -10.42
CA TRP A 89 -3.84 7.71 -9.42
C TRP A 89 -4.18 8.90 -8.50
N ILE A 90 -3.17 9.64 -8.04
CA ILE A 90 -3.33 10.85 -7.24
C ILE A 90 -4.13 11.89 -8.03
N ASP A 91 -3.74 12.19 -9.27
CA ASP A 91 -4.40 13.19 -10.10
C ASP A 91 -5.87 12.85 -10.36
N LYS A 92 -6.15 11.56 -10.63
CA LYS A 92 -7.52 11.06 -10.84
C LYS A 92 -8.41 11.23 -9.61
N ASN A 93 -7.88 10.96 -8.42
CA ASN A 93 -8.67 10.88 -7.19
C ASN A 93 -8.72 12.21 -6.43
N ILE A 94 -7.61 12.94 -6.40
CA ILE A 94 -7.51 14.19 -5.65
C ILE A 94 -8.08 15.36 -6.44
N LYS A 95 -8.18 15.26 -7.80
CA LYS A 95 -8.58 16.34 -8.74
C LYS A 95 -8.42 17.68 -8.05
N LEU A 96 -7.20 18.22 -8.01
CA LEU A 96 -6.91 19.53 -7.43
C LEU A 96 -8.07 20.44 -7.78
N SER A 97 -8.98 20.64 -6.82
CA SER A 97 -10.22 21.33 -7.11
C SER A 97 -9.77 22.72 -7.47
N GLY A 98 -9.96 23.04 -8.75
CA GLY A 98 -9.59 24.33 -9.30
C GLY A 98 -10.07 25.40 -8.35
N TYR A 99 -9.10 26.10 -7.77
CA TYR A 99 -9.24 27.51 -7.49
C TYR A 99 -8.81 28.26 -8.73
#